data_AF-A0A842TJR4-F1
#
_entry.id   AF-A0A842TJR4-F1
#
_cell.length_a   1.000
_cell.length_b   1.000
_cell.length_c   1.000
_cell.angle_alpha   90.00
_cell.angle_beta   90.00
_cell.angle_gamma   90.00
#
_symmetry.space_group_name_H-M   'P 1'
#
loop_
_entity.id
_entity.type
_entity.pdbx_description
1 polymer ?
#
loop_
_entity_poly.entity_id
_entity_poly.type
_entity_poly.pdbx_seq_one_letter_code
_entity_poly.pdbx_strand_id
1 'polypeptide(L)'
;MTKIILSDEDIQYIYNLLASSLSLKMIIRKTSPFHRINERDMKIFGENLLDLKKNLLHLSRSLNLSIDEVKSSLDLNTILKGVIILSSKSIEKNLLELGIDKQNIIRISSPLSLEDFLMVNPKLPKSQFDNFKAQIQKNWEKINEAIDENQEKEFYFVQINDDLANKLIRIKLVKYFENKNIILNILDESELI
;
A
#
# COMPACT_ATOMS: atom_id res chain seq x y z
N MET A 1 17.18 34.75 -18.71
CA MET A 1 17.55 33.80 -17.63
C MET A 1 17.25 34.47 -16.31
N THR A 2 16.33 33.93 -15.54
CA THR A 2 16.01 34.42 -14.19
C THR A 2 17.17 34.03 -13.27
N LYS A 3 17.84 35.00 -12.64
CA LYS A 3 18.86 34.72 -11.64
C LYS A 3 18.16 34.47 -10.31
N ILE A 4 18.25 33.25 -9.79
CA ILE A 4 17.86 32.93 -8.42
C ILE A 4 19.02 33.35 -7.52
N ILE A 5 18.74 34.17 -6.51
CA ILE A 5 19.71 34.59 -5.49
C ILE A 5 19.35 33.83 -4.22
N LEU A 6 20.28 33.03 -3.70
CA LEU A 6 20.12 32.31 -2.44
C LEU A 6 20.34 33.28 -1.27
N SER A 7 19.48 33.20 -0.27
CA SER A 7 19.69 33.89 1.01
C SER A 7 20.75 33.17 1.86
N ASP A 8 21.32 33.86 2.86
CA ASP A 8 22.22 33.23 3.83
C ASP A 8 21.55 32.07 4.57
N GLU A 9 20.23 32.16 4.77
CA GLU A 9 19.43 31.10 5.38
C GLU A 9 19.31 29.87 4.46
N ASP A 10 19.11 30.07 3.15
CA ASP A 10 19.13 28.98 2.17
C ASP A 10 20.48 28.27 2.14
N ILE A 11 21.56 29.05 2.16
CA ILE A 11 22.93 28.51 2.20
C ILE A 11 23.12 27.65 3.45
N GLN A 12 22.63 28.11 4.61
CA GLN A 12 22.71 27.35 5.85
C GLN A 12 21.91 26.05 5.79
N TYR A 13 20.70 26.06 5.21
CA TYR A 13 19.91 24.85 5.02
C TYR A 13 20.61 23.86 4.09
N ILE A 14 21.27 24.33 3.03
CA ILE A 14 22.06 23.48 2.12
C ILE A 14 23.22 22.83 2.89
N TYR A 15 23.95 23.59 3.71
CA TYR A 15 25.03 23.02 4.54
C TYR A 15 24.52 21.94 5.48
N ASN A 16 23.38 22.17 6.13
CA ASN A 16 22.78 21.19 7.03
C ASN A 16 22.37 19.91 6.26
N LEU A 17 21.80 20.04 5.06
CA LEU A 17 21.47 18.90 4.22
C LEU A 17 22.70 18.05 3.88
N LEU A 18 23.81 18.70 3.50
CA LEU A 18 25.05 18.01 3.15
C LEU A 18 25.65 17.30 4.37
N ALA A 19 25.62 17.96 5.54
CA ALA A 19 26.11 17.39 6.79
C ALA A 19 25.31 16.14 7.19
N SER A 20 23.97 16.22 7.18
CA SER A 20 23.12 15.07 7.50
C SER A 20 23.29 13.92 6.51
N SER A 21 23.40 14.22 5.20
CA SER A 21 23.65 13.21 4.16
C SER A 21 24.98 12.48 4.38
N LEU A 22 26.03 13.21 4.77
CA LEU A 22 27.34 12.63 5.05
C LEU A 22 27.29 11.71 6.27
N SER A 23 26.61 12.12 7.34
CA SER A 23 26.40 11.29 8.54
C SER A 23 25.69 9.97 8.22
N LEU A 24 24.63 10.01 7.40
CA LEU A 24 23.94 8.80 6.96
C LEU A 24 24.85 7.88 6.15
N LYS A 25 25.62 8.45 5.21
CA LYS A 25 26.60 7.70 4.41
C LYS A 25 27.65 7.03 5.30
N MET A 26 28.10 7.70 6.36
CA MET A 26 29.04 7.12 7.32
C MET A 26 28.45 5.90 8.04
N ILE A 27 27.18 5.96 8.44
CA ILE A 27 26.49 4.81 9.06
C ILE A 27 26.35 3.65 8.07
N ILE A 28 25.97 3.92 6.82
CA ILE A 28 25.87 2.90 5.76
C ILE A 28 27.23 2.21 5.56
N ARG A 29 28.31 3.00 5.48
CA ARG A 29 29.67 2.47 5.35
C ARG A 29 30.09 1.66 6.59
N LYS A 30 29.79 2.15 7.79
CA LYS A 30 30.13 1.49 9.07
C LYS A 30 29.45 0.14 9.21
N THR A 31 28.24 0.01 8.68
CA THR A 31 27.41 -1.20 8.83
C THR A 31 27.55 -2.20 7.68
N SER A 32 28.28 -1.84 6.62
CA SER A 32 28.61 -2.75 5.52
C SER A 32 29.35 -4.00 6.02
N PRO A 33 29.10 -5.19 5.43
CA PRO A 33 28.18 -5.46 4.31
C PRO A 33 26.76 -5.84 4.75
N PHE A 34 26.56 -6.14 6.04
CA PHE A 34 25.31 -6.73 6.52
C PHE A 34 24.25 -5.71 6.93
N HIS A 35 24.63 -4.43 6.98
CA HIS A 35 23.78 -3.28 7.31
C HIS A 35 23.01 -3.43 8.63
N ARG A 36 23.59 -4.12 9.61
CA ARG A 36 23.03 -4.23 10.96
C ARG A 36 23.36 -2.97 11.75
N ILE A 37 22.32 -2.21 12.10
CA ILE A 37 22.41 -0.95 12.84
C ILE A 37 22.05 -1.22 14.30
N ASN A 38 22.89 -0.81 15.25
CA ASN A 38 22.57 -0.88 16.68
C ASN A 38 21.66 0.30 17.10
N GLU A 39 21.05 0.23 18.28
CA GLU A 39 20.10 1.25 18.75
C GLU A 39 20.65 2.68 18.72
N ARG A 40 21.93 2.86 19.10
CA ARG A 40 22.58 4.18 19.07
C ARG A 40 22.72 4.71 17.66
N ASP A 41 23.25 3.90 16.74
CA ASP A 41 23.40 4.28 15.34
C ASP A 41 22.04 4.48 14.67
N MET A 42 21.00 3.73 15.07
CA MET A 42 19.63 3.88 14.56
C MET A 42 19.01 5.20 14.99
N LYS A 43 19.21 5.60 16.24
CA LYS A 43 18.77 6.91 16.73
C LYS A 43 19.41 8.04 15.92
N ILE A 44 20.73 7.99 15.74
CA ILE A 44 21.47 8.99 14.95
C ILE A 44 21.00 8.98 13.49
N PHE A 45 20.76 7.80 12.91
CA PHE A 45 20.26 7.65 11.54
C PHE A 45 18.88 8.30 11.39
N GLY A 46 17.95 8.03 12.31
CA GLY A 46 16.61 8.61 12.32
C GLY A 46 16.62 10.13 12.48
N GLU A 47 17.40 10.67 13.42
CA GLU A 47 17.54 12.12 13.62
C GLU A 47 18.04 12.81 12.34
N ASN A 48 19.07 12.27 11.69
CA ASN A 48 19.60 12.84 10.45
C ASN A 48 18.61 12.76 9.28
N LEU A 49 17.77 11.71 9.20
CA LEU A 49 16.71 11.63 8.19
C LEU A 49 15.62 12.69 8.40
N LEU A 50 15.22 12.94 9.65
CA LEU A 50 14.24 13.98 9.99
C LEU A 50 14.79 15.37 9.67
N ASP A 51 16.06 15.62 9.99
CA ASP A 51 16.73 16.88 9.66
C ASP A 51 16.83 17.09 8.14
N LEU A 52 17.15 16.04 7.38
CA LEU A 52 17.11 16.10 5.92
C LEU A 52 15.74 16.53 5.41
N LYS A 53 14.67 15.84 5.86
CA LYS A 53 13.29 16.17 5.45
C LYS A 53 12.96 17.63 5.77
N LYS A 54 13.26 18.09 6.97
CA LYS A 54 12.96 19.46 7.42
C LYS A 54 13.68 20.51 6.56
N ASN A 55 14.98 20.37 6.36
CA ASN A 55 15.79 21.35 5.62
C ASN A 55 15.43 21.36 4.13
N LEU A 56 15.10 20.20 3.55
CA LEU A 56 14.67 20.07 2.17
C LEU A 56 13.32 20.77 1.94
N LEU A 57 12.35 20.58 2.85
CA LEU A 57 11.06 21.29 2.82
C LEU A 57 11.23 22.81 2.94
N HIS A 58 12.11 23.28 3.83
CA HIS A 58 12.40 24.72 3.95
C HIS A 58 12.96 25.30 2.65
N LEU A 59 13.98 24.66 2.07
CA LEU A 59 14.59 25.11 0.81
C LEU A 59 13.59 25.12 -0.35
N SER A 60 12.72 24.11 -0.43
CA SER A 60 11.70 24.07 -1.48
C SER A 60 10.74 25.25 -1.42
N ARG A 61 10.27 25.60 -0.22
CA ARG A 61 9.38 26.74 0.00
C ARG A 61 10.09 28.05 -0.32
N SER A 62 11.33 28.21 0.15
CA SER A 62 12.12 29.42 -0.08
C SER A 62 12.39 29.67 -1.56
N LEU A 63 12.74 28.61 -2.29
CA LEU A 63 13.07 28.69 -3.72
C LEU A 63 11.85 28.57 -4.64
N ASN A 64 10.64 28.51 -4.07
CA ASN A 64 9.39 28.23 -4.79
C ASN A 64 9.50 27.01 -5.71
N LEU A 65 10.26 26.01 -5.27
CA LEU A 65 10.36 24.71 -5.92
C LEU A 65 9.23 23.84 -5.37
N SER A 66 8.41 23.28 -6.25
CA SER A 66 7.59 22.14 -5.87
C SER A 66 8.56 20.99 -5.62
N ILE A 67 8.82 20.68 -4.35
CA ILE A 67 9.00 19.26 -4.04
C ILE A 67 7.60 18.73 -4.22
N ASP A 68 7.34 18.14 -5.39
CA ASP A 68 6.25 17.20 -5.47
C ASP A 68 6.51 16.26 -4.30
N GLU A 69 5.64 16.32 -3.27
CA GLU A 69 5.56 15.21 -2.34
C GLU A 69 5.60 13.99 -3.25
N VAL A 70 6.49 13.05 -2.95
CA VAL A 70 6.30 11.71 -3.49
C VAL A 70 4.90 11.38 -3.02
N LYS A 71 3.91 11.61 -3.89
CA LYS A 71 2.53 11.27 -3.63
C LYS A 71 2.68 9.82 -3.26
N SER A 72 2.40 9.48 -2.00
CA SER A 72 1.84 8.17 -1.82
C SER A 72 0.73 8.11 -2.86
N SER A 73 0.84 7.17 -3.80
CA SER A 73 -0.17 6.86 -4.80
C SER A 73 -1.57 6.75 -4.16
N LEU A 74 -1.62 6.57 -2.84
CA LEU A 74 -2.78 6.56 -1.97
C LEU A 74 -2.94 7.86 -1.17
N ASP A 75 -4.05 8.58 -1.39
CA ASP A 75 -4.68 9.35 -0.32
C ASP A 75 -5.45 8.38 0.58
N LEU A 76 -4.88 8.04 1.73
CA LEU A 76 -5.51 7.14 2.70
C LEU A 76 -6.91 7.61 3.06
N ASN A 77 -7.20 8.93 3.10
CA ASN A 77 -8.54 9.43 3.43
C ASN A 77 -9.60 9.04 2.40
N THR A 78 -9.19 8.85 1.14
CA THR A 78 -10.09 8.37 0.08
C THR A 78 -10.33 6.86 0.23
N ILE A 79 -9.29 6.08 0.57
CA ILE A 79 -9.42 4.63 0.85
C ILE A 79 -10.25 4.35 2.11
N LEU A 80 -10.08 5.16 3.17
CA LEU A 80 -10.86 5.06 4.40
C LEU A 80 -12.37 5.12 4.15
N LYS A 81 -12.79 5.76 3.06
CA LYS A 81 -14.19 5.92 2.65
C LYS A 81 -14.67 4.87 1.64
N GLY A 82 -13.77 4.12 1.03
CA GLY A 82 -14.08 3.08 0.05
C GLY A 82 -14.41 1.72 0.68
N VAL A 83 -14.76 0.76 -0.16
CA VAL A 83 -14.92 -0.65 0.21
C VAL A 83 -13.67 -1.42 -0.21
N ILE A 84 -13.05 -2.13 0.72
CA ILE A 84 -11.79 -2.84 0.52
C ILE A 84 -12.03 -4.34 0.48
N ILE A 85 -11.61 -4.96 -0.60
CA ILE A 85 -11.63 -6.40 -0.83
C ILE A 85 -10.22 -6.94 -0.64
N LEU A 86 -10.08 -7.96 0.19
CA LEU A 86 -8.77 -8.55 0.51
C LEU A 86 -8.87 -10.04 0.77
N SER A 87 -7.74 -10.74 0.70
CA SER A 87 -7.65 -12.17 1.04
C SER A 87 -6.93 -12.47 2.36
N SER A 88 -6.17 -11.50 2.90
CA SER A 88 -5.29 -11.71 4.05
C SER A 88 -5.86 -11.16 5.37
N LYS A 89 -5.87 -12.01 6.41
CA LYS A 89 -6.29 -11.61 7.76
C LYS A 89 -5.32 -10.64 8.43
N SER A 90 -4.02 -10.69 8.12
CA SER A 90 -3.05 -9.75 8.69
C SER A 90 -3.31 -8.33 8.17
N ILE A 91 -3.59 -8.21 6.86
CA ILE A 91 -3.92 -6.94 6.23
C ILE A 91 -5.24 -6.40 6.79
N GLU A 92 -6.27 -7.25 6.96
CA GLU A 92 -7.52 -6.85 7.63
C GLU A 92 -7.26 -6.18 8.98
N LYS A 93 -6.37 -6.77 9.80
CA LYS A 93 -6.02 -6.21 11.11
C LYS A 93 -5.35 -4.84 10.98
N ASN A 94 -4.38 -4.69 10.07
CA ASN A 94 -3.68 -3.42 9.85
C ASN A 94 -4.65 -2.32 9.40
N LEU A 95 -5.56 -2.64 8.48
CA LEU A 95 -6.58 -1.70 7.99
C LEU A 95 -7.54 -1.22 9.08
N LEU A 96 -7.95 -2.11 9.98
CA LEU A 96 -8.76 -1.75 11.14
C LEU A 96 -7.99 -0.83 12.11
N GLU A 97 -6.69 -1.07 12.32
CA GLU A 97 -5.83 -0.21 13.13
C GLU A 97 -5.61 1.18 12.50
N LEU A 98 -5.67 1.27 11.16
CA LEU A 98 -5.66 2.52 10.40
C LEU A 98 -7.00 3.27 10.42
N GLY A 99 -8.04 2.70 11.04
CA GLY A 99 -9.34 3.36 11.22
C GLY A 99 -10.38 3.07 10.14
N ILE A 100 -10.17 2.04 9.30
CA ILE A 100 -11.17 1.61 8.32
C ILE A 100 -12.31 0.91 9.05
N ASP A 101 -13.55 1.28 8.71
CA ASP A 101 -14.72 0.60 9.25
C ASP A 101 -14.74 -0.87 8.78
N LYS A 102 -14.94 -1.79 9.71
CA LYS A 102 -15.07 -3.22 9.42
C LYS A 102 -16.18 -3.51 8.40
N GLN A 103 -17.24 -2.71 8.37
CA GLN A 103 -18.34 -2.84 7.39
C GLN A 103 -17.86 -2.56 5.96
N ASN A 104 -16.79 -1.78 5.80
CA ASN A 104 -16.18 -1.50 4.51
C ASN A 104 -15.15 -2.55 4.08
N ILE A 105 -14.94 -3.63 4.86
CA ILE A 105 -13.94 -4.66 4.53
C ILE A 105 -14.63 -5.98 4.14
N ILE A 106 -14.34 -6.43 2.93
CA ILE A 106 -14.75 -7.75 2.41
C ILE A 106 -13.55 -8.67 2.38
N ARG A 107 -13.50 -9.60 3.35
CA ARG A 107 -12.49 -10.67 3.34
C ARG A 107 -12.96 -11.87 2.51
N ILE A 108 -12.25 -12.14 1.43
CA ILE A 108 -12.42 -13.29 0.54
C ILE A 108 -11.32 -14.31 0.85
N SER A 109 -11.66 -15.41 1.51
CA SER A 109 -10.68 -16.38 1.99
C SER A 109 -10.23 -17.42 0.94
N SER A 110 -10.68 -17.29 -0.32
CA SER A 110 -10.48 -18.35 -1.32
C SER A 110 -10.69 -17.87 -2.76
N PRO A 111 -10.23 -18.63 -3.76
CA PRO A 111 -10.55 -18.36 -5.17
C PRO A 111 -12.06 -18.26 -5.46
N LEU A 112 -12.40 -17.58 -6.55
CA LEU A 112 -13.78 -17.24 -6.93
C LEU A 112 -14.38 -18.16 -8.01
N SER A 113 -13.66 -19.21 -8.41
CA SER A 113 -14.16 -20.27 -9.29
C SER A 113 -13.50 -21.61 -8.99
N LEU A 114 -14.19 -22.71 -9.32
CA LEU A 114 -13.68 -24.06 -9.08
C LEU A 114 -12.41 -24.34 -9.89
N GLU A 115 -12.32 -23.78 -11.10
CA GLU A 115 -11.12 -23.84 -11.94
C GLU A 115 -9.92 -23.21 -11.24
N ASP A 116 -10.11 -22.05 -10.61
CA ASP A 116 -9.02 -21.37 -9.88
C ASP A 116 -8.57 -22.18 -8.67
N PHE A 117 -9.49 -22.87 -7.97
CA PHE A 117 -9.13 -23.80 -6.89
C PHE A 117 -8.22 -24.93 -7.40
N LEU A 118 -8.51 -25.47 -8.57
CA LEU A 118 -7.70 -26.53 -9.20
C LEU A 118 -6.37 -25.99 -9.74
N MET A 119 -6.30 -24.73 -10.15
CA MET A 119 -5.03 -24.09 -10.51
C MET A 119 -4.13 -23.90 -9.29
N VAL A 120 -4.70 -23.49 -8.15
CA VAL A 120 -3.96 -23.33 -6.89
C VAL A 120 -3.55 -24.69 -6.31
N ASN A 121 -4.42 -25.69 -6.36
CA ASN A 121 -4.12 -27.05 -5.92
C ASN A 121 -4.70 -28.11 -6.88
N PRO A 122 -3.90 -28.61 -7.83
CA PRO A 122 -4.35 -29.59 -8.82
C PRO A 122 -4.77 -30.95 -8.27
N LYS A 123 -4.35 -31.29 -7.04
CA LYS A 123 -4.66 -32.57 -6.38
C LYS A 123 -5.94 -32.51 -5.54
N LEU A 124 -6.76 -31.48 -5.73
CA LEU A 124 -7.99 -31.26 -4.96
C LEU A 124 -8.95 -32.47 -5.06
N PRO A 125 -9.41 -33.04 -3.93
CA PRO A 125 -10.37 -34.14 -3.96
C PRO A 125 -11.74 -33.68 -4.47
N LYS A 126 -12.34 -34.45 -5.40
CA LYS A 126 -13.69 -34.17 -5.91
C LYS A 126 -14.77 -34.14 -4.81
N SER A 127 -14.55 -34.89 -3.73
CA SER A 127 -15.45 -34.92 -2.56
C SER A 127 -15.59 -33.57 -1.85
N GLN A 128 -14.66 -32.62 -2.08
CA GLN A 128 -14.71 -31.29 -1.48
C GLN A 128 -15.32 -30.23 -2.40
N PHE A 129 -15.67 -30.57 -3.65
CA PHE A 129 -16.11 -29.60 -4.64
C PHE A 129 -17.39 -28.87 -4.23
N ASP A 130 -18.33 -29.56 -3.59
CA ASP A 130 -19.58 -28.93 -3.15
C ASP A 130 -19.35 -27.92 -2.02
N ASN A 131 -18.38 -28.17 -1.14
CA ASN A 131 -17.96 -27.20 -0.12
C ASN A 131 -17.34 -25.96 -0.77
N PHE A 132 -16.50 -26.12 -1.80
CA PHE A 132 -15.91 -24.99 -2.51
C PHE A 132 -16.95 -24.20 -3.29
N LYS A 133 -17.94 -24.86 -3.93
CA LYS A 133 -19.06 -24.18 -4.58
C LYS A 133 -19.83 -23.30 -3.59
N ALA A 134 -20.15 -23.82 -2.41
CA ALA A 134 -20.82 -23.06 -1.36
C ALA A 134 -19.97 -21.87 -0.88
N GLN A 135 -18.65 -22.03 -0.77
CA GLN A 135 -17.74 -20.94 -0.40
C GLN A 135 -17.63 -19.87 -1.50
N ILE A 136 -17.53 -20.27 -2.76
CA ILE A 136 -17.52 -19.37 -3.92
C ILE A 136 -18.82 -18.55 -3.95
N GLN A 137 -19.96 -19.22 -3.78
CA GLN A 137 -21.26 -18.55 -3.73
C GLN A 137 -21.30 -17.49 -2.61
N LYS A 138 -20.91 -17.85 -1.39
CA LYS A 138 -20.86 -16.89 -0.26
C LYS A 138 -19.94 -15.70 -0.51
N ASN A 139 -18.81 -15.90 -1.18
CA ASN A 139 -17.91 -14.80 -1.51
C ASN A 139 -18.58 -13.84 -2.52
N TRP A 140 -19.24 -14.38 -3.54
CA TRP A 140 -19.98 -13.58 -4.52
C TRP A 140 -21.20 -12.86 -3.92
N GLU A 141 -21.92 -13.51 -2.99
CA GLU A 141 -23.03 -12.89 -2.26
C GLU A 141 -22.54 -11.64 -1.51
N LYS A 142 -21.46 -11.76 -0.72
CA LYS A 142 -20.85 -10.61 -0.02
C LYS A 142 -20.41 -9.48 -0.95
N ILE A 143 -19.81 -9.83 -2.09
CA ILE A 143 -19.39 -8.82 -3.08
C ILE A 143 -20.61 -8.10 -3.65
N ASN A 144 -21.67 -8.84 -3.99
CA ASN A 144 -22.90 -8.24 -4.52
C ASN A 144 -23.60 -7.37 -3.48
N GLU A 145 -23.77 -7.86 -2.26
CA GLU A 145 -24.34 -7.10 -1.15
C GLU A 145 -23.57 -5.79 -0.95
N ALA A 146 -22.24 -5.83 -0.93
CA ALA A 146 -21.45 -4.61 -0.78
C ALA A 146 -21.58 -3.64 -1.95
N ILE A 147 -21.67 -4.13 -3.19
CA ILE A 147 -21.94 -3.29 -4.37
C ILE A 147 -23.31 -2.62 -4.25
N ASP A 148 -24.33 -3.37 -3.86
CA ASP A 148 -25.71 -2.88 -3.76
C ASP A 148 -25.86 -1.86 -2.62
N GLU A 149 -25.20 -2.08 -1.49
CA GLU A 149 -25.22 -1.20 -0.30
C GLU A 149 -24.32 0.04 -0.45
N ASN A 150 -23.33 0.02 -1.33
CA ASN A 150 -22.29 1.06 -1.42
C ASN A 150 -22.08 1.61 -2.84
N GLN A 151 -23.18 1.91 -3.54
CA GLN A 151 -23.16 2.35 -4.94
C GLN A 151 -22.32 3.62 -5.21
N GLU A 152 -22.14 4.49 -4.20
CA GLU A 152 -21.36 5.72 -4.32
C GLU A 152 -19.90 5.59 -3.86
N LYS A 153 -19.51 4.44 -3.29
CA LYS A 153 -18.15 4.23 -2.80
C LYS A 153 -17.25 3.67 -3.89
N GLU A 154 -15.98 4.02 -3.82
CA GLU A 154 -14.95 3.36 -4.61
C GLU A 154 -14.62 1.98 -4.03
N PHE A 155 -14.34 1.04 -4.92
CA PHE A 155 -13.93 -0.32 -4.53
C PHE A 155 -12.44 -0.48 -4.75
N TYR A 156 -11.80 -1.13 -3.79
CA TYR A 156 -10.36 -1.39 -3.79
C TYR A 156 -10.12 -2.88 -3.60
N PHE A 157 -9.17 -3.45 -4.34
CA PHE A 157 -8.67 -4.80 -4.12
C PHE A 157 -7.21 -4.76 -3.68
N VAL A 158 -6.90 -5.41 -2.57
CA VAL A 158 -5.51 -5.52 -2.08
C VAL A 158 -4.80 -6.69 -2.75
N GLN A 159 -3.81 -6.34 -3.57
CA GLN A 159 -2.94 -7.26 -4.29
C GLN A 159 -1.75 -7.69 -3.43
N ILE A 160 -1.52 -9.00 -3.40
CA ILE A 160 -0.37 -9.64 -2.77
C ILE A 160 0.49 -10.25 -3.89
N ASN A 161 1.64 -9.65 -4.18
CA ASN A 161 2.39 -9.89 -5.42
C ASN A 161 2.89 -11.33 -5.62
N ASP A 162 3.03 -12.12 -4.55
CA ASP A 162 3.54 -13.49 -4.60
C ASP A 162 2.49 -14.57 -4.28
N ASP A 163 1.20 -14.24 -4.29
CA ASP A 163 0.10 -15.20 -4.04
C ASP A 163 -0.69 -15.51 -5.33
N LEU A 164 -0.60 -16.74 -5.81
CA LEU A 164 -1.32 -17.21 -7.00
C LEU A 164 -2.85 -17.13 -6.81
N ALA A 165 -3.38 -17.46 -5.63
CA ALA A 165 -4.80 -17.36 -5.36
C ALA A 165 -5.26 -15.90 -5.40
N ASN A 166 -4.48 -14.99 -4.79
CA ASN A 166 -4.75 -13.55 -4.84
C ASN A 166 -4.75 -13.01 -6.28
N LYS A 167 -3.79 -13.42 -7.12
CA LYS A 167 -3.75 -13.09 -8.55
C LYS A 167 -4.99 -13.56 -9.30
N LEU A 168 -5.43 -14.80 -9.07
CA LEU A 168 -6.63 -15.35 -9.73
C LEU A 168 -7.91 -14.63 -9.27
N ILE A 169 -8.02 -14.30 -7.98
CA ILE A 169 -9.11 -13.49 -7.44
C ILE A 169 -9.14 -12.13 -8.13
N ARG A 170 -8.00 -11.44 -8.24
CA ARG A 170 -7.88 -10.14 -8.93
C ARG A 170 -8.43 -10.21 -10.34
N ILE A 171 -7.99 -11.19 -11.13
CA ILE A 171 -8.41 -11.34 -12.54
C ILE A 171 -9.94 -11.50 -12.63
N LYS A 172 -10.54 -12.31 -11.75
CA LYS A 172 -11.99 -12.52 -11.72
C LYS A 172 -12.74 -11.27 -11.29
N LEU A 173 -12.26 -10.58 -10.25
CA LEU A 173 -12.88 -9.34 -9.75
C LEU A 173 -12.80 -8.23 -10.78
N VAL A 174 -11.64 -7.97 -11.39
CA VAL A 174 -11.48 -6.93 -12.42
C VAL A 174 -12.50 -7.15 -13.54
N LYS A 175 -12.54 -8.36 -14.11
CA LYS A 175 -13.50 -8.70 -15.17
C LYS A 175 -14.97 -8.53 -14.72
N TYR A 176 -15.26 -8.89 -13.48
CA TYR A 176 -16.61 -8.79 -12.92
C TYR A 176 -17.06 -7.33 -12.73
N PHE A 177 -16.19 -6.51 -12.16
CA PHE A 177 -16.42 -5.08 -11.92
C PHE A 177 -16.52 -4.30 -13.25
N GLU A 178 -15.65 -4.61 -14.22
CA GLU A 178 -15.72 -4.07 -15.59
C GLU A 178 -17.08 -4.36 -16.24
N ASN A 179 -17.57 -5.59 -16.16
CA ASN A 179 -18.89 -5.96 -16.71
C ASN A 179 -20.06 -5.21 -16.06
N LYS A 180 -19.88 -4.71 -14.82
CA LYS A 180 -20.85 -3.91 -14.10
C LYS A 180 -20.64 -2.40 -14.25
N ASN A 181 -19.64 -1.96 -15.02
CA ASN A 181 -19.20 -0.56 -15.13
C ASN A 181 -18.83 0.07 -13.78
N ILE A 182 -18.25 -0.72 -12.87
CA ILE A 182 -17.77 -0.25 -11.56
C ILE A 182 -16.25 -0.23 -11.60
N ILE A 183 -15.64 0.86 -11.12
CA ILE A 183 -14.17 0.97 -11.03
C ILE A 183 -13.69 0.14 -9.83
N LEU A 184 -12.77 -0.79 -10.09
CA LEU A 184 -12.03 -1.52 -9.08
C LEU A 184 -10.57 -1.05 -9.08
N ASN A 185 -10.20 -0.29 -8.06
CA ASN A 185 -8.83 0.16 -7.85
C ASN A 185 -7.99 -0.99 -7.28
N ILE A 186 -6.72 -1.09 -7.69
CA ILE A 186 -5.80 -2.10 -7.18
C ILE A 186 -4.81 -1.41 -6.23
N LEU A 187 -4.70 -1.92 -5.02
CA LEU A 187 -3.75 -1.46 -4.00
C LEU A 187 -2.70 -2.52 -3.78
N ASP A 188 -1.43 -2.15 -3.72
CA ASP A 188 -0.37 -3.06 -3.35
C ASP A 188 -0.34 -3.23 -1.82
N GLU A 189 -0.12 -4.45 -1.33
CA GLU A 189 0.08 -4.69 0.11
C GLU A 189 1.17 -3.78 0.70
N SER A 190 2.23 -3.52 -0.06
CA SER A 190 3.32 -2.64 0.38
C SER A 190 2.91 -1.16 0.58
N GLU A 191 1.77 -0.75 0.06
CA GLU A 191 1.20 0.59 0.27
C GLU A 191 0.37 0.68 1.57
N LEU A 192 0.15 -0.46 2.25
CA LEU A 192 -0.72 -0.61 3.43
C LEU A 192 0.04 -1.07 4.69
N ILE A 193 1.37 -1.22 4.61
CA ILE A 193 2.26 -1.68 5.69
C ILE A 193 3.27 -0.58 6.05
#